data_AF-A0A969LL47-F1
#
_entry.id   AF-A0A969LL47-F1
#
_cell.length_a   1.000
_cell.length_b   1.000
_cell.length_c   1.000
_cell.angle_alpha   90.00
_cell.angle_beta   90.00
_cell.angle_gamma   90.00
#
_symmetry.space_group_name_H-M   'P 1'
#
loop_
_entity.id
_entity.type
_entity.pdbx_description
1 polymer ?
#
loop_
_entity_poly.entity_id
_entity_poly.type
_entity_poly.pdbx_seq_one_letter_code
_entity_poly.pdbx_strand_id
1 'polypeptide(L)'
;MDETLSNTLEPGASTPLQRMQLVRQLKNEGFLTGVNAIPVLPFISDTEEELEKIIASAKQHEADYVLVGSLTLFGNGVADSKTLYYKFLKKHYPSFIEEYNKLYGDKFYTPFSYQHQLKEKANRICKKYEIRNSIIE
;
A
#
# COMPACT_ATOMS: atom_id res chain seq x y z
N MET A 1 -5.76 5.97 0.40
CA MET A 1 -6.86 6.89 0.05
C MET A 1 -6.44 8.36 0.15
N ASP A 2 -5.25 8.67 0.68
CA ASP A 2 -4.66 10.00 0.65
C ASP A 2 -4.25 10.41 -0.79
N GLU A 3 -4.97 11.39 -1.35
CA GLU A 3 -4.68 11.92 -2.69
C GLU A 3 -3.39 12.75 -2.75
N THR A 4 -3.05 13.45 -1.66
CA THR A 4 -1.83 14.27 -1.60
C THR A 4 -0.61 13.37 -1.68
N LEU A 5 -0.57 12.31 -0.87
CA LEU A 5 0.49 11.31 -0.91
C LEU A 5 0.55 10.62 -2.28
N SER A 6 -0.60 10.19 -2.81
CA SER A 6 -0.69 9.53 -4.12
C SER A 6 -0.13 10.40 -5.25
N ASN A 7 -0.52 11.68 -5.33
CA ASN A 7 -0.06 12.60 -6.37
C ASN A 7 1.42 12.97 -6.21
N THR A 8 1.94 12.95 -4.98
CA THR A 8 3.36 13.20 -4.72
C THR A 8 4.23 12.02 -5.17
N LEU A 9 3.77 10.78 -4.96
CA LEU A 9 4.51 9.57 -5.34
C LEU A 9 4.37 9.20 -6.81
N GLU A 10 3.16 9.31 -7.36
CA GLU A 10 2.82 8.89 -8.72
C GLU A 10 2.16 10.05 -9.49
N PRO A 11 2.89 11.16 -9.74
CA PRO A 11 2.33 12.29 -10.45
C PRO A 11 1.83 11.88 -11.84
N GLY A 12 0.59 12.23 -12.15
CA GLY A 12 -0.07 11.90 -13.42
C GLY A 12 -0.86 10.58 -13.41
N ALA A 13 -0.81 9.80 -12.34
CA ALA A 13 -1.68 8.63 -12.20
C ALA A 13 -3.12 9.05 -11.81
N SER A 14 -4.12 8.23 -12.16
CA SER A 14 -5.52 8.46 -11.74
C SER A 14 -5.64 8.52 -10.22
N THR A 15 -6.60 9.31 -9.71
CA THR A 15 -6.79 9.46 -8.27
C THR A 15 -7.22 8.13 -7.62
N PRO A 16 -6.93 7.91 -6.32
CA PRO A 16 -7.41 6.74 -5.60
C PRO A 16 -8.91 6.49 -5.78
N LEU A 17 -9.74 7.55 -5.72
CA LEU A 17 -11.19 7.43 -5.90
C LEU A 17 -11.56 6.98 -7.32
N GLN A 18 -10.92 7.52 -8.36
CA GLN A 18 -11.16 7.10 -9.75
C GLN A 18 -10.81 5.62 -9.96
N ARG A 19 -9.71 5.15 -9.36
CA ARG A 19 -9.32 3.73 -9.41
C ARG A 19 -10.38 2.85 -8.74
N MET A 20 -10.94 3.26 -7.61
CA MET A 20 -12.03 2.54 -6.92
C MET A 20 -13.34 2.54 -7.71
N GLN A 21 -13.69 3.65 -8.37
CA GLN A 21 -14.86 3.73 -9.25
C GLN A 21 -14.71 2.76 -10.44
N LEU A 22 -13.52 2.64 -11.00
CA LEU A 22 -13.24 1.65 -12.05
C LEU A 22 -13.41 0.21 -11.55
N VAL A 23 -12.97 -0.10 -10.32
CA VAL A 23 -13.21 -1.42 -9.70
C VAL A 23 -14.70 -1.75 -9.66
N ARG A 24 -15.54 -0.79 -9.23
CA ARG A 24 -16.99 -0.95 -9.21
C ARG A 24 -17.57 -1.18 -10.61
N GLN A 25 -17.11 -0.42 -11.62
CA GLN A 25 -17.55 -0.58 -13.00
C GLN A 25 -17.22 -1.97 -13.54
N LEU A 26 -15.98 -2.43 -13.37
CA LEU A 26 -15.56 -3.77 -13.78
C LEU A 26 -16.33 -4.86 -13.02
N LYS A 27 -16.63 -4.64 -11.74
CA LYS A 27 -17.44 -5.59 -10.96
C LYS A 27 -18.86 -5.74 -11.55
N ASN A 28 -19.48 -4.64 -11.97
CA ASN A 28 -20.81 -4.65 -12.58
C ASN A 28 -20.84 -5.38 -13.93
N GLU A 29 -19.72 -5.39 -14.65
CA GLU A 29 -19.54 -6.17 -15.89
C GLU A 29 -19.24 -7.67 -15.62
N GLY A 30 -19.21 -8.09 -14.35
CA GLY A 30 -19.03 -9.49 -13.95
C GLY A 30 -17.57 -9.93 -13.81
N PHE A 31 -16.61 -9.02 -13.85
CA PHE A 31 -15.20 -9.36 -13.60
C PHE A 31 -14.95 -9.66 -12.12
N LEU A 32 -14.00 -10.57 -11.85
CA LEU A 32 -13.37 -10.71 -10.55
C LEU A 32 -12.44 -9.51 -10.35
N THR A 33 -12.70 -8.68 -9.33
CA THR A 33 -11.95 -7.44 -9.10
C THR A 33 -11.29 -7.43 -7.72
N GLY A 34 -10.17 -6.73 -7.60
CA GLY A 34 -9.51 -6.58 -6.33
C GLY A 34 -8.67 -5.33 -6.25
N VAL A 35 -8.29 -4.97 -5.03
CA VAL A 35 -7.44 -3.79 -4.76
C VAL A 35 -6.09 -4.25 -4.24
N ASN A 36 -5.02 -3.79 -4.89
CA ASN A 36 -3.66 -3.99 -4.40
C ASN A 36 -3.22 -2.75 -3.61
N ALA A 37 -3.24 -2.85 -2.28
CA ALA A 37 -2.60 -1.91 -1.38
C ALA A 37 -1.10 -2.24 -1.27
N ILE A 38 -0.41 -2.18 -2.41
CA ILE A 38 1.01 -2.52 -2.55
C ILE A 38 1.69 -1.42 -3.38
N PRO A 39 2.68 -0.71 -2.82
CA PRO A 39 3.24 -0.90 -1.48
C PRO A 39 2.50 -0.14 -0.37
N VAL A 40 2.42 -0.74 0.82
CA VAL A 40 2.26 -0.02 2.09
C VAL A 40 3.60 0.58 2.49
N LEU A 41 3.60 1.87 2.84
CA LEU A 41 4.79 2.66 3.14
C LEU A 41 5.02 2.70 4.65
N PRO A 42 6.14 2.15 5.15
CA PRO A 42 6.43 2.17 6.59
C PRO A 42 6.37 3.57 7.19
N PHE A 43 5.72 3.69 8.35
CA PHE A 43 5.53 4.93 9.12
C PHE A 43 4.71 6.04 8.42
N ILE A 44 4.26 5.82 7.19
CA ILE A 44 3.53 6.81 6.39
C ILE A 44 2.09 6.33 6.12
N SER A 45 1.91 5.08 5.70
CA SER A 45 0.59 4.50 5.36
C SER A 45 0.32 3.13 6.00
N ASP A 46 1.08 2.77 7.04
CA ASP A 46 1.03 1.46 7.71
C ASP A 46 0.32 1.45 9.08
N THR A 47 -0.36 2.55 9.41
CA THR A 47 -1.24 2.62 10.58
C THR A 47 -2.51 1.80 10.32
N GLU A 48 -3.17 1.36 11.39
CA GLU A 48 -4.43 0.63 11.27
C GLU A 48 -5.51 1.48 10.60
N GLU A 49 -5.56 2.78 10.91
CA GLU A 49 -6.50 3.73 10.30
C GLU A 49 -6.28 3.88 8.79
N GLU A 50 -5.03 3.99 8.33
CA GLU A 50 -4.73 4.12 6.90
C GLU A 50 -5.07 2.85 6.11
N LEU A 51 -4.75 1.68 6.68
CA LEU A 51 -5.14 0.40 6.09
C LEU A 51 -6.66 0.25 6.05
N GLU A 52 -7.36 0.66 7.11
CA GLU A 52 -8.81 0.61 7.20
C GLU A 52 -9.47 1.49 6.15
N LYS A 53 -8.97 2.72 5.92
CA LYS A 53 -9.47 3.59 4.83
C LYS A 53 -9.42 2.90 3.47
N ILE A 54 -8.33 2.18 3.16
CA ILE A 54 -8.17 1.49 1.88
C ILE A 54 -9.10 0.27 1.79
N ILE A 55 -9.09 -0.59 2.81
CA ILE A 55 -9.87 -1.84 2.82
C ILE A 55 -11.37 -1.56 2.85
N ALA A 56 -11.81 -0.58 3.65
CA ALA A 56 -13.21 -0.13 3.69
C ALA A 56 -13.64 0.42 2.33
N SER A 57 -12.80 1.23 1.69
CA SER A 57 -13.08 1.78 0.36
C SER A 57 -13.18 0.68 -0.70
N ALA A 58 -12.30 -0.32 -0.66
CA ALA A 58 -12.36 -1.47 -1.56
C ALA A 58 -13.69 -2.24 -1.39
N LYS A 59 -14.10 -2.50 -0.14
CA LYS A 59 -15.38 -3.15 0.15
C LYS A 59 -16.58 -2.31 -0.32
N GLN A 60 -16.55 -0.99 -0.09
CA GLN A 60 -17.60 -0.07 -0.53
C GLN A 60 -17.78 -0.07 -2.07
N HIS A 61 -16.70 -0.31 -2.81
CA HIS A 61 -16.73 -0.40 -4.27
C HIS A 61 -16.85 -1.84 -4.79
N GLU A 62 -17.24 -2.77 -3.91
CA GLU A 62 -17.53 -4.17 -4.22
C GLU A 62 -16.35 -4.95 -4.82
N ALA A 63 -15.12 -4.59 -4.44
CA ALA A 63 -13.96 -5.43 -4.69
C ALA A 63 -14.14 -6.82 -4.05
N ASP A 64 -13.71 -7.87 -4.75
CA ASP A 64 -13.79 -9.25 -4.27
C ASP A 64 -12.68 -9.60 -3.27
N TYR A 65 -11.54 -8.91 -3.37
CA TYR A 65 -10.40 -9.11 -2.49
C TYR A 65 -9.53 -7.85 -2.36
N VAL A 66 -8.71 -7.81 -1.31
CA VAL A 66 -7.65 -6.81 -1.11
C VAL A 66 -6.33 -7.52 -0.82
N LEU A 67 -5.28 -7.17 -1.54
CA LEU A 67 -3.92 -7.61 -1.21
C LEU A 67 -3.16 -6.47 -0.56
N VAL A 68 -2.50 -6.77 0.56
CA VAL A 68 -1.69 -5.80 1.33
C VAL A 68 -0.27 -6.31 1.39
N GLY A 69 0.70 -5.44 1.09
CA GLY A 69 2.11 -5.83 1.03
C GLY A 69 3.03 -4.64 1.28
N SER A 70 4.13 -4.88 1.99
CA SER A 70 5.07 -3.82 2.34
C SER A 70 5.89 -3.37 1.13
N LEU A 71 6.32 -2.11 1.17
CA LEU A 71 7.34 -1.57 0.26
C LEU A 71 8.59 -2.44 0.18
N THR A 72 9.16 -2.50 -1.03
CA THR A 72 10.45 -3.14 -1.32
C THR A 72 11.36 -2.12 -1.99
N LEU A 73 12.64 -2.07 -1.59
CA LEU A 73 13.58 -1.02 -1.98
C LEU A 73 14.82 -1.60 -2.64
N PHE A 74 14.74 -1.76 -3.97
CA PHE A 74 15.76 -2.45 -4.75
C PHE A 74 16.97 -1.55 -4.97
N GLY A 75 18.16 -2.16 -4.95
CA GLY A 75 19.39 -1.59 -5.48
C GLY A 75 19.94 -0.37 -4.76
N ASN A 76 21.04 0.19 -5.30
CA ASN A 76 21.70 1.41 -4.80
C ASN A 76 22.19 2.31 -5.96
N GLY A 77 21.92 1.94 -7.21
CA GLY A 77 22.18 2.74 -8.39
C GLY A 77 21.31 4.00 -8.44
N VAL A 78 21.69 4.96 -9.29
CA VAL A 78 21.05 6.28 -9.35
C VAL A 78 19.56 6.26 -9.72
N ALA A 79 19.13 5.23 -10.45
CA ALA A 79 17.76 5.02 -10.90
C ALA A 79 17.04 3.87 -10.16
N ASP A 80 17.70 3.23 -9.20
CA ASP A 80 17.10 2.13 -8.45
C ASP A 80 16.05 2.65 -7.46
N SER A 81 15.05 1.82 -7.15
CA SER A 81 13.90 2.25 -6.35
C SER A 81 14.29 2.70 -4.95
N LYS A 82 15.29 2.08 -4.32
CA LYS A 82 15.81 2.54 -3.02
C LYS A 82 16.36 3.96 -3.11
N THR A 83 17.23 4.25 -4.07
CA THR A 83 17.83 5.57 -4.25
C THR A 83 16.78 6.65 -4.51
N LEU A 84 15.82 6.37 -5.39
CA LEU A 84 14.74 7.31 -5.71
C LEU A 84 13.81 7.53 -4.52
N TYR A 85 13.45 6.46 -3.81
CA TYR A 85 12.56 6.55 -2.65
C TYR A 85 13.22 7.29 -1.47
N TYR A 86 14.52 7.11 -1.24
CA TYR A 86 15.23 7.89 -0.23
C TYR A 86 15.36 9.38 -0.58
N LYS A 87 15.41 9.75 -1.87
CA LYS A 87 15.29 11.16 -2.29
C LYS A 87 13.90 11.71 -1.98
N PHE A 88 12.85 10.92 -2.22
CA PHE A 88 11.48 11.26 -1.83
C PHE A 88 11.35 11.45 -0.31
N LEU A 89 11.85 10.51 0.51
CA LEU A 89 11.84 10.64 1.97
C LEU A 89 12.57 11.90 2.43
N LYS A 90 13.77 12.19 1.91
CA LYS A 90 14.51 13.40 2.25
C LYS A 90 13.74 14.69 1.98
N LYS A 91 12.94 14.70 0.92
CA LYS A 91 12.17 15.89 0.51
C LYS A 91 10.86 16.04 1.29
N HIS A 92 10.15 14.94 1.56
CA HIS A 92 8.77 14.98 2.06
C HIS A 92 8.61 14.48 3.50
N TYR A 93 9.46 13.54 3.93
CA TYR A 93 9.38 12.88 5.24
C TYR A 93 10.77 12.76 5.89
N PRO A 94 11.53 13.87 6.03
CA PRO A 94 12.90 13.82 6.51
C PRO A 94 13.01 13.23 7.93
N SER A 95 11.96 13.36 8.73
CA SER A 95 11.89 12.81 10.09
C SER A 95 11.90 11.27 10.13
N PHE A 96 11.56 10.57 9.05
CA PHE A 96 11.50 9.10 9.01
C PHE A 96 12.77 8.44 8.46
N ILE A 97 13.77 9.22 8.03
CA ILE A 97 14.98 8.66 7.40
C ILE A 97 15.70 7.69 8.34
N GLU A 98 15.78 8.00 9.63
CA GLU A 98 16.48 7.16 10.60
C GLU A 98 15.76 5.82 10.79
N GLU A 99 14.44 5.85 10.87
CA GLU A 99 13.58 4.67 10.98
C GLU A 99 13.66 3.80 9.73
N TYR A 100 13.66 4.40 8.55
CA TYR A 100 13.87 3.66 7.29
C TYR A 100 15.26 3.04 7.22
N ASN A 101 16.31 3.74 7.66
CA ASN A 101 17.66 3.17 7.75
C ASN A 101 17.72 1.98 8.72
N LYS A 102 17.05 2.07 9.88
CA LYS A 102 16.95 0.94 10.83
C LYS A 102 16.15 -0.23 10.25
N LEU A 103 15.06 0.06 9.54
CA LEU A 103 14.15 -0.94 9.01
C LEU A 103 14.75 -1.72 7.83
N TYR A 104 15.35 -1.01 6.88
CA TYR A 104 15.90 -1.61 5.65
C TYR A 104 17.40 -1.86 5.75
N GLY A 105 18.18 -0.92 6.27
CA GLY A 105 19.65 -0.96 6.13
C GLY A 105 20.04 -1.16 4.66
N ASP A 106 20.78 -2.22 4.36
CA ASP A 106 21.14 -2.63 2.99
C ASP A 106 20.19 -3.66 2.36
N LYS A 107 19.11 -4.03 3.04
CA LYS A 107 18.18 -5.07 2.60
C LYS A 107 17.14 -4.52 1.62
N PHE A 108 16.69 -5.40 0.74
CA PHE A 108 15.61 -5.12 -0.21
C PHE A 108 14.22 -5.14 0.43
N TYR A 109 14.00 -6.08 1.35
CA TYR A 109 12.73 -6.32 2.02
C TYR A 109 12.75 -5.79 3.46
N THR A 110 11.56 -5.41 3.95
CA THR A 110 11.35 -5.20 5.38
C THR A 110 11.56 -6.51 6.17
N PRO A 111 11.91 -6.46 7.47
CA PRO A 111 12.06 -7.66 8.28
C PRO A 111 10.77 -8.49 8.34
N PHE A 112 10.91 -9.81 8.50
CA PHE A 112 9.77 -10.72 8.61
C PHE A 112 8.78 -10.30 9.70
N SER A 113 9.27 -9.80 10.84
CA SER A 113 8.43 -9.29 11.92
C SER A 113 7.53 -8.13 11.48
N TYR A 114 8.05 -7.20 10.67
CA TYR A 114 7.28 -6.10 10.12
C TYR A 114 6.21 -6.61 9.15
N GLN A 115 6.59 -7.50 8.23
CA GLN A 115 5.64 -8.09 7.27
C GLN A 115 4.52 -8.86 7.97
N HIS A 116 4.86 -9.62 9.01
CA HIS A 116 3.90 -10.35 9.83
C HIS A 116 2.93 -9.39 10.53
N GLN A 117 3.42 -8.33 11.18
CA GLN A 117 2.56 -7.34 11.83
C GLN A 117 1.63 -6.63 10.84
N LEU A 118 2.14 -6.27 9.65
CA LEU A 118 1.33 -5.68 8.60
C LEU A 118 0.23 -6.64 8.13
N LYS A 119 0.57 -7.92 7.92
CA LYS A 119 -0.38 -8.96 7.55
C LYS A 119 -1.45 -9.14 8.63
N GLU A 120 -1.08 -9.18 9.90
CA GLU A 120 -2.04 -9.33 11.01
C GLU A 120 -3.02 -8.14 11.09
N LYS A 121 -2.53 -6.91 10.94
CA LYS A 121 -3.38 -5.71 10.85
C LYS A 121 -4.37 -5.85 9.69
N ALA A 122 -3.87 -6.15 8.49
CA ALA A 122 -4.69 -6.31 7.29
C ALA A 122 -5.74 -7.41 7.44
N ASN A 123 -5.36 -8.58 7.96
CA ASN A 123 -6.26 -9.71 8.18
C ASN A 123 -7.42 -9.34 9.11
N ARG A 124 -7.12 -8.65 10.22
CA ARG A 124 -8.14 -8.22 11.18
C ARG A 124 -9.14 -7.24 10.54
N ILE A 125 -8.64 -6.28 9.77
CA ILE A 125 -9.50 -5.30 9.08
C ILE A 125 -10.31 -6.00 7.97
N CYS A 126 -9.68 -6.83 7.14
CA CYS A 126 -10.38 -7.60 6.10
C CYS A 126 -11.49 -8.48 6.70
N LYS A 127 -11.24 -9.11 7.86
CA LYS A 127 -12.26 -9.85 8.61
C LYS A 127 -13.40 -8.95 9.09
N LYS A 128 -13.10 -7.75 9.60
CA LYS A 128 -14.11 -6.75 10.01
C LYS A 128 -15.03 -6.33 8.86
N TYR A 129 -14.48 -6.18 7.65
CA TYR A 129 -15.23 -5.73 6.47
C TYR A 129 -15.75 -6.88 5.58
N GLU A 130 -15.55 -8.12 5.99
CA GLU A 130 -15.95 -9.32 5.25
C GLU A 130 -15.48 -9.28 3.78
N ILE A 131 -14.19 -9.00 3.60
CA ILE A 131 -13.52 -8.98 2.29
C ILE A 131 -12.32 -9.92 2.32
N ARG A 132 -12.10 -10.66 1.21
CA ARG A 132 -11.01 -11.63 1.13
C ARG A 132 -9.67 -10.91 1.07
N ASN A 133 -8.65 -11.54 1.63
CA ASN A 133 -7.24 -11.12 1.55
C ASN A 133 -6.42 -12.04 0.62
N SER A 134 -7.10 -12.78 -0.26
CA SER A 134 -6.56 -13.71 -1.25
C SER A 134 -7.44 -13.68 -2.51
N ILE A 135 -6.85 -14.02 -3.66
CA ILE A 135 -7.58 -14.08 -4.94
C ILE A 135 -8.42 -15.36 -5.03
N ILE A 136 -7.81 -16.48 -4.64
CA ILE A 136 -8.41 -17.81 -4.61
C ILE A 136 -8.80 -18.13 -3.16
N GLU A 137 -9.84 -18.94 -2.99
CA GLU A 137 -10.24 -19.50 -1.69
C GLU A 137 -9.13 -20.33 -1.02
#